data_AF-A0A7X5N4D9-F1
#
_entry.id   AF-A0A7X5N4D9-F1
#
_cell.length_a   1.000
_cell.length_b   1.000
_cell.length_c   1.000
_cell.angle_alpha   90.00
_cell.angle_beta   90.00
_cell.angle_gamma   90.00
#
_symmetry.space_group_name_H-M   'P 1'
#
loop_
_entity.id
_entity.type
_entity.pdbx_description
1 polymer ?
#
loop_
_entity_poly.entity_id
_entity_poly.type
_entity_poly.pdbx_seq_one_letter_code
_entity_poly.pdbx_strand_id
1 'polypeptide(L)'
;LSYEVLTAFFLEASFLGVMMFGWGRISERLHLFATCMVALGTLFSTFWILSSNSWLQTPAGYEVIDGIVHPVDWLKIIFNPSFPYR
;
A
#
# COMPACT_ATOMS: atom_id res chain seq x y z
N LEU A 1 -8.51 3.71 -4.42
CA LEU A 1 -7.57 3.92 -3.31
C LEU A 1 -8.12 3.46 -1.96
N SER A 2 -9.14 4.13 -1.39
CA SER A 2 -9.57 3.84 -0.02
C SER A 2 -10.07 2.42 0.19
N TYR A 3 -10.77 1.83 -0.78
CA TYR A 3 -11.31 0.47 -0.64
C TYR A 3 -10.21 -0.60 -0.64
N GLU A 4 -9.24 -0.52 -1.56
CA GLU A 4 -8.09 -1.45 -1.61
C GLU A 4 -7.20 -1.34 -0.38
N VAL A 5 -6.88 -0.11 0.04
CA VAL A 5 -6.06 0.15 1.23
C VAL A 5 -6.78 -0.34 2.49
N LEU A 6 -8.09 -0.11 2.62
CA LEU A 6 -8.87 -0.62 3.76
C LEU A 6 -8.91 -2.14 3.78
N THR A 7 -9.11 -2.80 2.63
CA THR A 7 -9.10 -4.27 2.58
C THR A 7 -7.71 -4.86 2.83
N ALA A 8 -6.64 -4.25 2.29
CA ALA A 8 -5.27 -4.70 2.51
C ALA A 8 -4.83 -4.49 3.97
N PHE A 9 -5.18 -3.34 4.56
CA PHE A 9 -4.91 -3.04 5.97
C PHE A 9 -5.70 -3.95 6.91
N PHE A 10 -6.97 -4.22 6.60
CA PHE A 10 -7.80 -5.13 7.39
C PHE A 10 -7.28 -6.56 7.31
N LEU A 11 -6.82 -6.98 6.12
CA LEU A 11 -6.19 -8.27 5.90
C LEU A 11 -4.87 -8.37 6.67
N GLU A 12 -4.02 -7.35 6.60
CA GLU A 12 -2.77 -7.25 7.36
C GLU A 12 -3.03 -7.36 8.87
N ALA A 13 -3.94 -6.54 9.41
CA ALA A 13 -4.27 -6.55 10.84
C ALA A 13 -4.82 -7.91 11.31
N SER A 14 -5.60 -8.59 10.46
CA SER A 14 -6.14 -9.92 10.76
C SER A 14 -5.03 -10.99 10.83
N PHE A 15 -4.13 -11.02 9.85
CA PHE A 15 -3.02 -11.98 9.83
C PHE A 15 -1.93 -11.67 10.86
N LEU A 16 -1.75 -10.40 11.23
CA LEU A 16 -0.81 -9.99 12.27
C LEU A 16 -1.27 -10.50 13.64
N GLY A 17 -2.57 -10.49 13.92
CA GLY A 17 -3.14 -11.16 15.09
C GLY A 17 -2.90 -12.68 15.09
N VAL A 18 -3.04 -13.33 13.94
CA VAL A 18 -2.74 -14.77 13.78
C VAL A 18 -1.24 -15.05 13.97
N MET A 19 -0.36 -14.18 13.48
CA MET A 19 1.09 -14.30 13.66
C MET A 19 1.53 -14.10 15.11
N MET A 20 0.93 -13.16 15.84
CA MET A 20 1.29 -12.90 17.24
C MET A 20 0.77 -13.97 18.20
N PHE A 21 -0.45 -14.48 17.98
CA PHE A 21 -1.10 -15.41 18.91
C PHE A 21 -1.16 -16.86 18.43
N GLY A 22 -0.73 -17.14 17.20
CA GLY A 22 -0.75 -18.46 16.58
C GLY A 22 0.41 -19.37 16.97
N TRP A 23 1.44 -18.84 17.64
CA TRP A 23 2.63 -19.61 18.01
C TRP A 23 2.27 -20.82 18.87
N GLY A 24 2.55 -22.04 18.39
CA GLY A 24 2.21 -23.30 19.06
C GLY A 24 0.72 -23.71 18.99
N ARG A 25 -0.15 -22.92 18.34
CA ARG A 25 -1.59 -23.20 18.17
C ARG A 25 -1.98 -23.56 16.72
N ILE A 26 -1.16 -23.16 15.75
CA ILE A 26 -1.32 -23.46 14.32
C ILE A 26 -0.08 -24.17 13.78
N SER A 27 -0.25 -24.88 12.68
CA SER A 27 0.85 -25.59 12.02
C SER A 27 1.89 -24.59 11.49
N GLU A 28 3.16 -25.01 11.50
CA GLU A 28 4.32 -24.20 11.12
C GLU A 28 4.18 -23.61 9.70
N ARG A 29 3.56 -24.37 8.77
CA ARG A 29 3.26 -23.91 7.40
C ARG A 29 2.22 -22.80 7.36
N LEU A 30 1.19 -22.87 8.22
CA LEU A 30 0.16 -21.85 8.30
C LEU A 30 0.70 -20.57 8.93
N HIS A 31 1.64 -20.71 9.87
CA HIS A 31 2.34 -19.59 10.48
C HIS A 31 3.23 -18.86 9.46
N LEU A 32 3.97 -19.61 8.63
CA LEU A 32 4.75 -19.04 7.53
C LEU A 32 3.85 -18.29 6.53
N PHE A 33 2.71 -18.89 6.16
CA PHE A 33 1.74 -18.25 5.28
C PHE A 33 1.18 -16.95 5.87
N ALA A 34 0.83 -16.95 7.15
CA ALA A 34 0.38 -15.74 7.85
C ALA A 34 1.47 -14.65 7.85
N THR A 35 2.72 -14.99 8.13
CA THR A 35 3.84 -14.06 8.06
C THR A 35 4.05 -13.50 6.64
N CYS A 36 3.93 -14.32 5.60
CA CYS A 36 3.98 -13.85 4.20
C CYS A 36 2.82 -12.90 3.86
N MET A 37 1.60 -13.19 4.33
CA MET A 37 0.44 -12.31 4.13
C MET A 37 0.61 -10.96 4.83
N VAL A 38 1.15 -10.95 6.05
CA VAL A 38 1.49 -9.71 6.76
C VAL A 38 2.53 -8.91 5.99
N ALA A 39 3.63 -9.55 5.56
CA ALA A 39 4.68 -8.88 4.79
C ALA A 39 4.16 -8.26 3.49
N LEU A 40 3.27 -8.96 2.78
CA LEU A 40 2.61 -8.42 1.58
C LEU A 40 1.73 -7.23 1.91
N GLY A 41 0.93 -7.30 2.97
CA GLY A 41 0.11 -6.18 3.45
C GLY A 41 0.96 -4.94 3.73
N THR A 42 2.07 -5.11 4.46
CA THR A 42 3.00 -4.01 4.76
C THR A 42 3.61 -3.43 3.48
N LEU A 43 4.04 -4.27 2.52
CA LEU A 43 4.58 -3.80 1.24
C LEU A 43 3.56 -2.99 0.43
N PHE A 44 2.30 -3.43 0.37
CA PHE A 44 1.24 -2.66 -0.29
C PHE A 44 0.97 -1.33 0.41
N SER A 45 0.94 -1.32 1.73
CA SER A 45 0.80 -0.09 2.53
C SER A 45 1.96 0.88 2.25
N THR A 46 3.20 0.40 2.27
CA THR A 46 4.39 1.20 1.93
C THR A 46 4.31 1.74 0.51
N PHE A 47 3.93 0.91 -0.48
CA PHE A 47 3.78 1.33 -1.88
C PHE A 47 2.85 2.54 -2.04
N TRP A 48 1.66 2.50 -1.42
CA TRP A 48 0.68 3.59 -1.54
C TRP A 48 1.11 4.86 -0.82
N ILE A 49 1.72 4.73 0.36
CA ILE A 49 2.25 5.87 1.12
C ILE A 49 3.35 6.56 0.32
N LEU A 50 4.27 5.78 -0.25
CA LEU A 50 5.39 6.27 -1.03
C LEU A 50 4.95 6.91 -2.34
N SER A 51 3.93 6.35 -2.99
CA SER A 51 3.35 6.91 -4.22
C SER A 51 2.74 8.29 -3.95
N SER A 52 1.98 8.40 -2.86
CA SER A 52 1.40 9.67 -2.41
C SER A 52 2.49 10.68 -2.04
N ASN A 53 3.53 10.26 -1.31
CA ASN A 53 4.65 11.14 -0.93
C ASN A 53 5.45 11.61 -2.15
N SER A 54 5.71 10.72 -3.11
CA SER A 54 6.42 11.04 -4.35
C SER A 54 5.63 12.08 -5.16
N TRP A 55 4.32 11.88 -5.32
CA TRP A 55 3.45 12.81 -6.05
C TRP A 55 3.37 14.20 -5.40
N LEU A 56 3.35 14.29 -4.06
CA LEU A 56 3.38 15.59 -3.36
C LEU A 56 4.65 16.40 -3.66
N GLN A 57 5.77 15.74 -3.96
CA GLN A 57 7.03 16.41 -4.23
C GLN A 57 7.26 16.70 -5.71
N THR A 58 6.79 15.83 -6.59
CA THR A 58 6.88 16.03 -8.05
C THR A 58 5.50 15.77 -8.64
N PRO A 59 4.58 16.73 -8.53
CA PRO A 59 3.22 16.52 -8.99
C PRO A 59 3.25 16.42 -10.52
N ALA A 60 2.80 15.27 -11.01
CA ALA A 60 2.79 14.90 -12.43
C ALA A 60 1.44 14.28 -12.77
N GLY A 61 1.03 14.35 -14.05
CA GLY A 61 -0.22 13.74 -14.50
C GLY A 61 -1.49 14.40 -13.97
N TYR A 62 -1.42 15.68 -13.57
CA TYR A 62 -2.58 16.47 -13.16
C TYR A 62 -2.79 17.67 -14.09
N GLU A 63 -4.05 18.08 -14.24
CA GLU A 63 -4.47 19.29 -14.93
C GLU A 63 -5.22 20.19 -13.94
N VAL A 64 -5.05 21.50 -14.04
CA VAL A 64 -5.75 22.45 -13.17
C VAL A 64 -6.90 23.04 -13.95
N ILE A 65 -8.12 22.65 -13.62
CA ILE A 65 -9.36 23.20 -14.19
C ILE A 65 -10.03 24.01 -13.08
N ASP A 66 -10.27 25.30 -13.32
CA ASP A 66 -10.91 26.21 -12.36
C ASP A 66 -10.23 26.26 -10.97
N GLY A 67 -8.90 26.11 -10.93
CA GLY A 67 -8.12 26.11 -9.68
C GLY A 67 -8.18 24.79 -8.89
N ILE A 68 -8.86 23.77 -9.43
CA ILE A 68 -8.94 22.43 -8.84
C ILE A 68 -7.99 21.49 -9.59
N VAL A 69 -7.20 20.72 -8.83
CA VAL A 69 -6.27 19.72 -9.36
C VAL A 69 -7.04 18.47 -9.75
N HIS A 70 -7.15 18.20 -11.04
CA HIS A 70 -7.78 17.00 -11.59
C HIS A 70 -6.71 16.00 -12.06
N PRO A 71 -6.78 14.74 -11.63
CA PRO A 71 -5.89 13.70 -12.13
C PRO A 71 -6.27 13.33 -13.57
N VAL A 72 -5.41 13.67 -14.53
CA VAL A 72 -5.60 13.32 -15.95
C VAL A 72 -4.99 11.98 -16.31
N ASP A 73 -3.92 11.56 -15.62
CA ASP A 73 -3.17 10.35 -15.98
C ASP A 73 -2.68 9.61 -14.73
N TRP A 74 -3.47 8.62 -14.27
CA TRP A 74 -3.22 7.86 -13.04
C TRP A 74 -1.89 7.11 -13.05
N LEU A 75 -1.44 6.63 -14.22
CA LEU A 75 -0.16 5.95 -14.33
C LEU A 75 1.01 6.91 -14.10
N LYS A 76 0.91 8.15 -14.59
CA LYS A 76 1.93 9.20 -14.35
C LYS A 76 1.91 9.74 -12.92
N ILE A 77 0.74 9.72 -12.28
CA ILE A 77 0.59 10.09 -10.86
C ILE A 77 1.28 9.05 -9.97
N ILE A 78 1.04 7.77 -10.23
CA ILE A 78 1.57 6.66 -9.42
C ILE A 78 3.06 6.43 -9.70
N PHE A 79 3.44 6.36 -10.98
CA PHE A 79 4.82 6.19 -11.44
C PHE A 79 5.45 7.52 -11.85
N ASN A 80 5.53 8.42 -10.90
CA ASN A 80 6.30 9.65 -11.01
C ASN A 80 7.81 9.32 -11.16
N PRO A 81 8.61 10.10 -11.91
CA PRO A 81 10.07 9.92 -12.05
C PRO A 81 10.86 9.72 -10.75
N SER A 82 10.38 10.28 -9.64
CA SER A 82 10.94 10.19 -8.28
C SER A 82 10.51 8.94 -7.51
N PHE A 83 9.56 8.15 -8.03
CA PHE A 83 9.03 6.94 -7.40
C PHE A 83 10.06 5.81 -7.23
N PRO A 84 11.02 5.56 -8.16
CA PRO A 84 12.03 4.50 -7.98
C PRO A 84 13.13 4.83 -6.97
N TYR A 85 13.30 6.12 -6.63
CA TYR A 85 14.40 6.62 -5.81
C TYR A 85 14.05 6.76 -4.33
N ARG A 86 12.83 6.37 -3.94
CA ARG A 86 12.30 6.46 -2.57
C ARG A 86 11.59 5.18 -2.23
#